data_AF-A0A922LFB5-F1
#
_entry.id   AF-A0A922LFB5-F1
#
_cell.length_a   1.000
_cell.length_b   1.000
_cell.length_c   1.000
_cell.angle_alpha   90.00
_cell.angle_beta   90.00
_cell.angle_gamma   90.00
#
_symmetry.space_group_name_H-M   'P 1'
#
loop_
_entity.id
_entity.type
_entity.pdbx_description
1 polymer ?
#
loop_
_entity_poly.entity_id
_entity_poly.type
_entity_poly.pdbx_seq_one_letter_code
_entity_poly.pdbx_strand_id
1 'polypeptide(L)'
;MIREAVDDIGRWSRDRDVNMAIYGKYVRNKEVSVMSSDIKVGDLIRLEKNQRVPADMILIWTSDRNGSCFIRTDQLDGETDWKLRYAIPTTHAFVSRTGHPSSLWDMEAQVYAEAPRQSIHNFEGTFVRTDVNPTSPTDSEASEVSLNIDHTLWSNTVLATGSAIGLVIYTGSETRAVMNSSRVRTKRGKIDQEINNITKLLFCILVLLALIMVALKGFSGSWYKYWWRFVVLFSYIIPLALRVNMDLAKIVYSFMIMRDKSLPNCLVRNTNIPEELGRICYLMSDKTGTLTQNEMVFKKLHLGSVAFASDSMEEVVQGLRNHFTAGSTIGNLSDQLTRQIRRTTNERMADAVLALAICHNVTPMTETYSNAGSIDVPGGESKEAMAMVELSDPIGYQASSPDEVALVSWTATVGVTLVFRDLHRMRLRLPNDSFVEYEILNLFPFSSESKRMGIIVRDYSSKRIIFYVKGADTVMSSLVSYVDWLEDEAGNLAREGLRTLVVASRTLTEEQYSDFAQRYHSAKMSLTDRVEKCSQL
;
A
#
# COMPACT_ATOMS: atom_id res chain seq x y z
N MET A 1 22.02 -9.14 -32.72
CA MET A 1 22.04 -7.80 -33.36
C MET A 1 20.62 -7.32 -33.65
N ILE A 2 19.96 -7.64 -34.78
CA ILE A 2 18.59 -7.11 -35.07
C ILE A 2 17.59 -7.46 -33.98
N ARG A 3 17.54 -8.73 -33.53
CA ARG A 3 16.66 -9.16 -32.43
C ARG A 3 16.91 -8.40 -31.13
N GLU A 4 18.18 -8.30 -30.71
CA GLU A 4 18.56 -7.58 -29.50
C GLU A 4 18.20 -6.09 -29.60
N ALA A 5 18.36 -5.50 -30.79
CA ALA A 5 17.93 -4.13 -31.04
C ALA A 5 16.40 -3.98 -30.92
N VAL A 6 15.61 -4.94 -31.39
CA VAL A 6 14.14 -4.91 -31.21
C VAL A 6 13.76 -4.95 -29.73
N ASP A 7 14.36 -5.87 -28.96
CA ASP A 7 14.13 -5.96 -27.51
C ASP A 7 14.54 -4.67 -26.78
N ASP A 8 15.63 -4.03 -27.20
CA ASP A 8 16.16 -2.81 -26.59
C ASP A 8 15.35 -1.56 -26.98
N ILE A 9 14.94 -1.43 -28.24
CA ILE A 9 14.01 -0.39 -28.71
C ILE A 9 12.69 -0.47 -27.95
N GLY A 10 12.19 -1.69 -27.69
CA GLY A 10 10.99 -1.89 -26.88
C GLY A 10 11.15 -1.46 -25.42
N ARG A 11 12.36 -1.54 -24.83
CA ARG A 11 12.64 -0.98 -23.50
C ARG A 11 12.73 0.54 -23.57
N TRP A 12 13.50 1.06 -24.52
CA TRP A 12 13.66 2.49 -24.72
C TRP A 12 12.31 3.20 -24.92
N SER A 13 11.38 2.62 -25.68
CA SER A 13 10.04 3.18 -25.86
C SER A 13 9.29 3.29 -24.54
N ARG A 14 9.33 2.25 -23.69
CA ARG A 14 8.66 2.26 -22.38
C ARG A 14 9.29 3.28 -21.42
N ASP A 15 10.62 3.33 -21.38
CA ASP A 15 11.34 4.29 -20.55
C ASP A 15 11.04 5.72 -21.03
N ARG A 16 10.94 5.92 -22.35
CA ARG A 16 10.52 7.19 -22.93
C ARG A 16 9.10 7.56 -22.53
N ASP A 17 8.14 6.63 -22.55
CA ASP A 17 6.76 6.91 -22.16
C ASP A 17 6.67 7.39 -20.69
N VAL A 18 7.44 6.77 -19.79
CA VAL A 18 7.54 7.21 -18.38
C VAL A 18 8.19 8.59 -18.27
N ASN A 19 9.26 8.84 -19.03
CA ASN A 19 9.98 10.12 -19.00
C ASN A 19 9.21 11.29 -19.65
N MET A 20 8.30 10.98 -20.58
CA MET A 20 7.45 11.96 -21.27
C MET A 20 6.13 12.22 -20.53
N ALA A 21 5.88 11.53 -19.41
CA ALA A 21 4.70 11.77 -18.58
C ALA A 21 4.67 13.23 -18.10
N ILE A 22 3.48 13.85 -18.15
CA ILE A 22 3.30 15.28 -17.85
C ILE A 22 2.83 15.43 -16.41
N TYR A 23 3.42 16.40 -15.72
CA TYR A 23 3.10 16.76 -14.33
C TYR A 23 2.83 18.25 -14.20
N GLY A 24 2.00 18.63 -13.22
CA GLY A 24 1.82 20.04 -12.84
C GLY A 24 2.99 20.49 -11.98
N LYS A 25 3.68 21.57 -12.37
CA LYS A 25 4.73 22.22 -11.58
C LYS A 25 4.22 23.58 -11.14
N TYR A 26 4.28 23.85 -9.84
CA TYR A 26 4.05 25.19 -9.35
C TYR A 26 5.30 26.03 -9.59
N VAL A 27 5.13 27.14 -10.31
CA VAL A 27 6.10 28.22 -10.44
C VAL A 27 5.42 29.46 -9.82
N ARG A 28 6.19 30.45 -9.37
CA ARG A 28 5.67 31.64 -8.69
C ARG A 28 4.40 32.20 -9.39
N ASN A 29 3.27 32.12 -8.71
CA ASN A 29 1.91 32.52 -9.15
C ASN A 29 1.32 31.80 -10.39
N LYS A 30 1.92 30.73 -10.90
CA LYS A 30 1.38 29.97 -12.05
C LYS A 30 1.69 28.49 -11.97
N GLU A 31 0.68 27.67 -12.27
CA GLU A 31 0.87 26.24 -12.53
C GLU A 31 1.29 26.04 -14.00
N VAL A 32 2.40 25.34 -14.22
CA VAL A 32 2.96 25.05 -15.55
C VAL A 32 3.13 23.54 -15.70
N SER A 33 2.73 23.00 -16.84
CA SER A 33 2.96 21.59 -17.14
C SER A 33 4.44 21.34 -17.48
N VAL A 34 5.04 20.33 -16.85
CA VAL A 34 6.42 19.91 -17.06
C VAL A 34 6.48 18.43 -17.41
N MET A 35 7.44 18.02 -18.24
CA MET A 35 7.70 16.61 -18.51
C MET A 35 8.49 15.99 -17.34
N SER A 36 8.28 14.70 -17.08
CA SER A 36 8.99 13.97 -16.02
C SER A 36 10.52 14.08 -16.15
N SER A 37 11.04 14.07 -17.38
CA SER A 37 12.46 14.24 -17.68
C SER A 37 13.06 15.60 -17.26
N ASP A 38 12.23 16.64 -17.17
CA ASP A 38 12.66 18.01 -16.94
C ASP A 38 12.54 18.43 -15.46
N ILE A 39 12.03 17.53 -14.61
CA ILE A 39 11.88 17.74 -13.17
C ILE A 39 13.26 17.78 -12.50
N LYS A 40 13.48 18.79 -11.66
CA LYS A 40 14.74 18.98 -10.92
C LYS A 40 14.51 18.99 -9.41
N VAL A 41 15.58 18.72 -8.66
CA VAL A 41 15.60 18.87 -7.20
C VAL A 41 15.21 20.31 -6.83
N GLY A 42 14.29 20.45 -5.86
CA GLY A 42 13.71 21.72 -5.43
C GLY A 42 12.41 22.11 -6.14
N ASP A 43 11.98 21.37 -7.17
CA ASP A 43 10.71 21.66 -7.83
C ASP A 43 9.51 21.26 -6.96
N LEU A 44 8.46 22.09 -6.98
CA LEU A 44 7.16 21.80 -6.38
C LEU A 44 6.24 21.17 -7.42
N ILE A 45 5.95 19.88 -7.26
CA ILE A 45 5.16 19.10 -8.21
C ILE A 45 3.80 18.77 -7.61
N ARG A 46 2.74 19.07 -8.37
CA ARG A 46 1.35 18.71 -8.09
C ARG A 46 1.08 17.32 -8.65
N LEU A 47 0.47 16.51 -7.80
CA LEU A 47 0.02 15.16 -8.09
C LEU A 47 -1.50 15.10 -7.97
N GLU A 48 -2.11 14.39 -8.91
CA GLU A 48 -3.53 14.07 -8.89
C GLU A 48 -3.79 12.63 -8.47
N LYS A 49 -5.06 12.33 -8.16
CA LYS A 49 -5.50 10.98 -7.80
C LYS A 49 -5.13 9.98 -8.89
N ASN A 50 -4.61 8.83 -8.48
CA ASN A 50 -4.13 7.74 -9.34
C ASN A 50 -2.94 8.10 -10.24
N GLN A 51 -2.25 9.22 -9.98
CA GLN A 51 -1.03 9.57 -10.68
C GLN A 51 0.20 8.95 -10.00
N ARG A 52 1.19 8.54 -10.80
CA ARG A 52 2.48 8.06 -10.30
C ARG A 52 3.32 9.22 -9.80
N VAL A 53 4.07 9.00 -8.72
CA VAL A 53 5.05 9.98 -8.25
C VAL A 53 6.29 9.93 -9.15
N PRO A 54 6.72 11.05 -9.76
CA PRO A 54 7.80 11.06 -10.74
C PRO A 54 9.19 10.89 -10.12
N ALA A 55 9.40 11.45 -8.94
CA ALA A 55 10.70 11.54 -8.26
C ALA A 55 10.51 11.31 -6.75
N ASP A 56 11.59 11.14 -6.00
CA ASP A 56 11.45 11.08 -4.54
C ASP A 56 11.18 12.50 -4.03
N MET A 57 10.08 12.66 -3.29
CA MET A 57 9.53 13.96 -2.90
C MET A 57 9.15 13.98 -1.42
N ILE A 58 9.15 15.17 -0.82
CA ILE A 58 8.60 15.43 0.52
C ILE A 58 7.21 16.03 0.37
N LEU A 59 6.24 15.53 1.12
CA LEU A 59 4.85 15.96 1.09
C LEU A 59 4.69 17.32 1.79
N ILE A 60 4.37 18.35 1.00
CA ILE A 60 4.25 19.74 1.49
C ILE A 60 2.79 20.08 1.78
N TRP A 61 1.85 19.58 0.98
CA TRP A 61 0.43 19.87 1.14
C TRP A 61 -0.44 18.76 0.54
N THR A 62 -1.63 18.57 1.09
CA THR A 62 -2.65 17.68 0.52
C THR A 62 -4.01 18.37 0.49
N SER A 63 -4.89 17.94 -0.41
CA SER A 63 -6.26 18.42 -0.46
C SER A 63 -7.12 17.98 0.72
N ASP A 64 -6.65 17.00 1.49
CA ASP A 64 -7.35 16.53 2.69
C ASP A 64 -7.19 17.55 3.83
N ARG A 65 -8.26 17.76 4.61
CA ARG A 65 -8.27 18.75 5.69
C ARG A 65 -7.25 18.40 6.77
N ASN A 66 -7.05 17.11 7.02
CA ASN A 66 -6.12 16.61 8.03
C ASN A 66 -4.67 16.65 7.55
N GLY A 67 -4.39 17.08 6.32
CA GLY A 67 -3.05 17.07 5.73
C GLY A 67 -2.54 15.66 5.48
N SER A 68 -3.43 14.67 5.37
CA SER A 68 -3.05 13.29 5.12
C SER A 68 -3.25 12.92 3.65
N CYS A 69 -2.48 11.97 3.15
CA CYS A 69 -2.78 11.30 1.89
C CYS A 69 -2.34 9.85 1.96
N PHE A 70 -2.92 9.03 1.09
CA PHE A 70 -2.52 7.64 1.00
C PHE A 70 -1.73 7.43 -0.30
N ILE A 71 -0.70 6.60 -0.22
CA ILE A 71 0.05 6.14 -1.38
C ILE A 71 -0.02 4.63 -1.48
N ARG A 72 0.04 4.11 -2.71
CA ARG A 72 0.23 2.68 -2.97
C ARG A 72 1.68 2.41 -3.33
N THR A 73 2.30 1.44 -2.66
CA THR A 73 3.72 1.09 -2.85
C THR A 73 3.94 -0.25 -3.55
N ASP A 74 2.91 -0.79 -4.20
CA ASP A 74 2.88 -2.11 -4.84
C ASP A 74 4.04 -2.35 -5.84
N GLN A 75 4.53 -1.28 -6.47
CA GLN A 75 5.64 -1.35 -7.42
C GLN A 75 7.04 -1.30 -6.76
N LEU A 76 7.12 -0.91 -5.48
CA LEU A 76 8.37 -0.70 -4.74
C LEU A 76 8.72 -1.92 -3.87
N ASP A 77 7.74 -2.42 -3.10
CA ASP A 77 7.90 -3.51 -2.14
C ASP A 77 6.95 -4.70 -2.38
N GLY A 78 6.03 -4.60 -3.35
CA GLY A 78 5.01 -5.62 -3.59
C GLY A 78 3.85 -5.57 -2.59
N GLU A 79 3.87 -4.64 -1.62
CA GLU A 79 2.77 -4.44 -0.70
C GLU A 79 1.67 -3.63 -1.37
N THR A 80 0.45 -4.14 -1.34
CA THR A 80 -0.72 -3.46 -1.93
C THR A 80 -1.50 -2.63 -0.94
N ASP A 81 -1.05 -2.65 0.31
CA ASP A 81 -1.59 -1.88 1.41
C ASP A 81 -1.35 -0.40 1.15
N TRP A 82 -2.35 0.41 1.47
CA TRP A 82 -2.22 1.85 1.37
C TRP A 82 -1.31 2.33 2.50
N LYS A 83 -0.33 3.18 2.19
CA LYS A 83 0.53 3.78 3.21
C LYS A 83 0.09 5.21 3.44
N LEU A 84 -0.26 5.51 4.69
CA LEU A 84 -0.63 6.86 5.11
C LEU A 84 0.61 7.74 5.16
N ARG A 85 0.50 8.94 4.61
CA ARG A 85 1.51 9.99 4.60
C ARG A 85 0.90 11.29 5.09
N TYR A 86 1.71 12.12 5.72
CA TYR A 86 1.32 13.40 6.27
C TYR A 86 2.13 14.52 5.63
N ALA A 87 1.44 15.60 5.27
CA ALA A 87 2.09 16.84 4.92
C ALA A 87 2.75 17.46 6.14
N ILE A 88 3.78 18.29 5.90
CA ILE A 88 4.40 19.07 6.96
C ILE A 88 3.32 19.97 7.60
N PRO A 89 3.07 19.89 8.92
CA PRO A 89 1.98 20.62 9.56
C PRO A 89 2.04 22.14 9.33
N THR A 90 3.24 22.71 9.37
CA THR A 90 3.49 24.14 9.19
C THR A 90 3.11 24.62 7.79
N THR A 91 3.49 23.88 6.74
CA THR A 91 3.19 24.25 5.35
C THR A 91 1.71 24.00 5.03
N HIS A 92 1.15 22.90 5.53
CA HIS A 92 -0.27 22.58 5.36
C HIS A 92 -1.15 23.66 5.98
N ALA A 93 -0.93 24.00 7.25
CA ALA A 93 -1.67 25.04 7.95
C ALA A 93 -1.55 26.41 7.28
N PHE A 94 -0.37 26.73 6.72
CA PHE A 94 -0.14 27.96 5.99
C PHE A 94 -1.03 28.05 4.74
N VAL A 95 -1.04 27.01 3.91
CA VAL A 95 -1.88 26.95 2.70
C VAL A 95 -3.36 26.92 3.05
N SER A 96 -3.76 26.19 4.11
CA SER A 96 -5.15 26.18 4.58
C SER A 96 -5.64 27.56 5.02
N ARG A 97 -4.75 28.43 5.53
CA ARG A 97 -5.08 29.80 5.95
C ARG A 97 -5.14 30.78 4.78
N THR A 98 -4.26 30.65 3.80
CA THR A 98 -4.22 31.54 2.61
C THR A 98 -5.19 31.11 1.51
N GLY A 99 -5.68 29.87 1.56
CA GLY A 99 -6.67 29.31 0.65
C GLY A 99 -6.16 28.92 -0.74
N HIS A 100 -4.86 29.15 -1.03
CA HIS A 100 -4.30 28.91 -2.36
C HIS A 100 -2.89 28.28 -2.26
N PRO A 101 -2.63 27.14 -2.93
CA PRO A 101 -1.31 26.49 -2.92
C PRO A 101 -0.16 27.35 -3.47
N SER A 102 -0.46 28.32 -4.34
CA SER A 102 0.55 29.26 -4.87
C SER A 102 1.22 30.10 -3.78
N SER A 103 0.58 30.26 -2.62
CA SER A 103 1.14 30.99 -1.47
C SER A 103 2.36 30.30 -0.86
N LEU A 104 2.63 29.02 -1.19
CA LEU A 104 3.86 28.35 -0.76
C LEU A 104 5.13 29.11 -1.19
N TRP A 105 5.06 29.91 -2.27
CA TRP A 105 6.16 30.77 -2.71
C TRP A 105 6.39 32.01 -1.85
N ASP A 106 5.45 32.35 -0.98
CA ASP A 106 5.57 33.46 -0.02
C ASP A 106 6.28 33.01 1.27
N MET A 107 6.51 31.70 1.45
CA MET A 107 7.24 31.13 2.57
C MET A 107 8.70 30.91 2.18
N GLU A 108 9.63 31.39 3.02
CA GLU A 108 11.05 31.04 2.92
C GLU A 108 11.34 29.87 3.85
N ALA A 109 11.78 28.75 3.28
CA ALA A 109 12.12 27.55 4.02
C ALA A 109 13.27 26.79 3.36
N GLN A 110 13.96 25.99 4.17
CA GLN A 110 15.04 25.11 3.76
C GLN A 110 14.70 23.68 4.19
N VAL A 111 15.05 22.72 3.34
CA VAL A 111 14.85 21.31 3.62
C VAL A 111 16.19 20.60 3.53
N TYR A 112 16.58 20.01 4.64
CA TYR A 112 17.72 19.11 4.72
C TYR A 112 17.21 17.67 4.57
N ALA A 113 17.78 16.92 3.64
CA ALA A 113 17.54 15.50 3.47
C ALA A 113 18.88 14.76 3.57
N GLU A 114 18.86 13.53 4.09
CA GLU A 114 20.05 12.67 4.13
C GLU A 114 20.63 12.37 2.73
N ALA A 115 21.73 11.63 2.64
CA ALA A 115 22.19 11.13 1.33
C ALA A 115 21.25 10.02 0.81
N PRO A 116 21.07 9.87 -0.52
CA PRO A 116 20.21 8.82 -1.07
C PRO A 116 20.71 7.42 -0.66
N ARG A 117 19.81 6.63 -0.05
CA ARG A 117 20.05 5.28 0.46
C ARG A 117 19.04 4.30 -0.14
N GLN A 118 19.41 3.03 -0.22
CA GLN A 118 18.51 1.98 -0.75
C GLN A 118 17.32 1.66 0.16
N SER A 119 17.42 1.91 1.46
CA SER A 119 16.33 1.61 2.42
C SER A 119 15.09 2.45 2.11
N ILE A 120 13.96 1.77 1.93
CA ILE A 120 12.66 2.40 1.64
C ILE A 120 11.86 2.73 2.91
N HIS A 121 12.26 2.16 4.06
CA HIS A 121 11.55 2.25 5.34
C HIS A 121 12.08 3.34 6.27
N ASN A 122 13.29 3.84 6.00
CA ASN A 122 13.91 4.89 6.80
C ASN A 122 14.10 6.14 5.96
N PHE A 123 13.84 7.28 6.56
CA PHE A 123 14.17 8.58 6.00
C PHE A 123 14.38 9.55 7.17
N GLU A 124 15.48 10.29 7.09
CA GLU A 124 15.84 11.33 8.04
C GLU A 124 16.02 12.64 7.28
N GLY A 125 15.30 13.67 7.72
CA GLY A 125 15.43 15.03 7.21
C GLY A 125 14.91 16.05 8.19
N THR A 126 15.14 17.32 7.89
CA THR A 126 14.69 18.45 8.69
C THR A 126 14.13 19.52 7.78
N PHE A 127 12.95 20.02 8.10
CA PHE A 127 12.37 21.22 7.50
C PHE A 127 12.60 22.40 8.44
N VAL A 128 13.17 23.49 7.93
CA VAL A 128 13.41 24.72 8.68
C VAL A 128 12.79 25.89 7.93
N ARG A 129 11.87 26.59 8.59
CA ARG A 129 11.28 27.83 8.10
C ARG A 129 12.16 29.02 8.49
N THR A 130 12.62 29.82 7.53
CA THR A 130 13.62 30.88 7.75
C THR A 130 13.03 32.30 7.82
N ASP A 131 11.79 32.47 7.42
CA ASP A 131 11.06 33.76 7.44
C ASP A 131 10.61 34.20 8.85
N VAL A 132 10.51 33.26 9.80
CA VAL A 132 10.12 33.53 11.19
C VAL A 132 11.35 33.46 12.09
N ASN A 133 11.75 34.59 12.67
CA ASN A 133 12.73 34.59 13.76
C ASN A 133 12.05 34.03 15.03
N PRO A 134 12.55 32.94 15.62
CA PRO A 134 11.96 32.37 16.82
C PRO A 134 12.15 33.33 18.00
N THR A 135 11.12 34.07 18.35
CA THR A 135 11.10 34.97 19.52
C THR A 135 10.64 34.25 20.79
N SER A 136 10.09 33.03 20.68
CA SER A 136 9.70 32.17 21.80
C SER A 136 10.11 30.71 21.59
N PRO A 137 10.31 29.91 22.66
CA PRO A 137 10.61 28.48 22.54
C PRO A 137 9.47 27.68 21.89
N THR A 138 8.22 28.12 22.00
CA THR A 138 7.06 27.54 21.30
C THR A 138 7.05 27.82 19.79
N ASP A 139 7.59 28.97 19.36
CA ASP A 139 7.73 29.29 17.93
C ASP A 139 8.90 28.56 17.27
N SER A 140 9.86 28.09 18.09
CA SER A 140 11.00 27.29 17.61
C SER A 140 10.54 25.92 17.10
N GLU A 141 9.61 25.26 17.81
CA GLU A 141 8.99 23.99 17.36
C GLU A 141 8.09 24.16 16.12
N ALA A 142 7.52 25.36 15.91
CA ALA A 142 6.73 25.65 14.71
C ALA A 142 7.60 25.92 13.47
N SER A 143 8.85 26.35 13.69
CA SER A 143 9.80 26.73 12.64
C SER A 143 10.68 25.57 12.20
N GLU A 144 11.00 24.61 13.09
CA GLU A 144 11.79 23.43 12.76
C GLU A 144 10.98 22.14 12.96
N VAL A 145 10.88 21.34 11.90
CA VAL A 145 10.11 20.08 11.90
C VAL A 145 11.00 18.93 11.45
N SER A 146 11.11 17.90 12.28
CA SER A 146 11.78 16.65 11.92
C SER A 146 10.95 15.87 10.89
N LEU A 147 11.59 15.50 9.78
CA LEU A 147 10.96 14.75 8.70
C LEU A 147 11.33 13.27 8.80
N ASN A 148 10.30 12.46 9.00
CA ASN A 148 10.38 10.99 8.93
C ASN A 148 9.80 10.47 7.61
N ILE A 149 9.82 9.14 7.44
CA ILE A 149 9.22 8.45 6.30
C ILE A 149 7.76 8.85 6.02
N ASP A 150 6.98 9.22 7.05
CA ASP A 150 5.58 9.60 6.89
C ASP A 150 5.39 10.88 6.08
N HIS A 151 6.42 11.70 5.92
CA HIS A 151 6.37 12.94 5.12
C HIS A 151 6.90 12.75 3.69
N THR A 152 7.05 11.51 3.22
CA THR A 152 7.73 11.21 1.95
C THR A 152 6.82 10.55 0.92
N LEU A 153 7.08 10.85 -0.35
CA LEU A 153 6.47 10.22 -1.52
C LEU A 153 7.60 9.66 -2.39
N TRP A 154 7.70 8.34 -2.50
CA TRP A 154 8.75 7.70 -3.30
C TRP A 154 8.37 7.62 -4.78
N SER A 155 9.37 7.75 -5.65
CA SER A 155 9.20 7.55 -7.09
C SER A 155 8.54 6.19 -7.38
N ASN A 156 7.72 6.14 -8.42
CA ASN A 156 6.90 4.99 -8.83
C ASN A 156 5.78 4.55 -7.87
N THR A 157 5.62 5.19 -6.71
CA THR A 157 4.40 5.01 -5.90
C THR A 157 3.23 5.73 -6.55
N VAL A 158 1.99 5.36 -6.21
CA VAL A 158 0.77 5.96 -6.80
C VAL A 158 0.00 6.70 -5.72
N LEU A 159 -0.37 7.96 -5.99
CA LEU A 159 -1.23 8.72 -5.09
C LEU A 159 -2.65 8.16 -5.13
N ALA A 160 -3.19 7.79 -3.97
CA ALA A 160 -4.48 7.14 -3.84
C ALA A 160 -5.67 8.09 -3.88
N THR A 161 -5.51 9.22 -3.21
CA THR A 161 -6.61 10.09 -2.80
C THR A 161 -6.21 11.54 -2.81
N GLY A 162 -7.19 12.36 -3.19
CA GLY A 162 -7.04 13.79 -3.29
C GLY A 162 -6.01 14.24 -4.31
N SER A 163 -5.54 15.46 -4.12
CA SER A 163 -4.35 16.01 -4.77
C SER A 163 -3.29 16.28 -3.71
N ALA A 164 -2.03 16.08 -4.08
CA ALA A 164 -0.90 16.34 -3.20
C ALA A 164 0.12 17.23 -3.90
N ILE A 165 0.85 18.02 -3.12
CA ILE A 165 2.01 18.78 -3.60
C ILE A 165 3.21 18.28 -2.84
N GLY A 166 4.27 17.95 -3.58
CA GLY A 166 5.54 17.60 -2.96
C GLY A 166 6.72 18.38 -3.52
N LEU A 167 7.74 18.49 -2.69
CA LEU A 167 9.04 19.07 -3.00
C LEU A 167 9.99 17.96 -3.42
N VAL A 168 10.56 18.05 -4.61
CA VAL A 168 11.48 17.03 -5.14
C VAL A 168 12.82 17.07 -4.41
N ILE A 169 13.24 15.93 -3.86
CA ILE A 169 14.52 15.77 -3.15
C ILE A 169 15.55 14.95 -3.92
N TYR A 170 15.15 13.86 -4.58
CA TYR A 170 16.05 13.04 -5.42
C TYR A 170 15.43 12.77 -6.78
N THR A 171 16.26 12.77 -7.82
CA THR A 171 15.82 12.57 -9.20
C THR A 171 16.63 11.48 -9.91
N GLY A 172 16.02 10.82 -10.89
CA GLY A 172 16.70 9.85 -11.76
C GLY A 172 17.32 8.68 -10.98
N SER A 173 18.63 8.49 -11.15
CA SER A 173 19.38 7.38 -10.56
C SER A 173 19.50 7.40 -9.04
N GLU A 174 19.24 8.56 -8.42
CA GLU A 174 19.27 8.71 -6.95
C GLU A 174 17.94 8.35 -6.30
N THR A 175 16.89 8.13 -7.10
CA THR A 175 15.60 7.69 -6.55
C THR A 175 15.70 6.26 -6.02
N ARG A 176 15.03 6.01 -4.90
CA ARG A 176 15.02 4.70 -4.22
C ARG A 176 14.51 3.58 -5.13
N ALA A 177 13.53 3.88 -5.99
CA ALA A 177 13.00 2.92 -6.96
C ALA A 177 14.09 2.46 -7.95
N VAL A 178 14.91 3.37 -8.47
CA VAL A 178 15.99 3.03 -9.41
C VAL A 178 17.16 2.39 -8.68
N MET A 179 17.50 2.84 -7.47
CA MET A 179 18.58 2.24 -6.66
C MET A 179 18.30 0.79 -6.26
N ASN A 180 17.02 0.43 -6.09
CA ASN A 180 16.58 -0.96 -5.83
C ASN A 180 16.35 -1.77 -7.12
N SER A 181 16.41 -1.14 -8.28
CA SER A 181 16.30 -1.85 -9.56
C SER A 181 17.61 -2.55 -9.93
N SER A 182 17.52 -3.82 -10.35
CA SER A 182 18.69 -4.55 -10.83
C SER A 182 19.12 -4.05 -12.21
N ARG A 183 20.44 -3.93 -12.44
CA ARG A 183 20.96 -3.62 -13.78
C ARG A 183 20.50 -4.67 -14.79
N VAL A 184 20.01 -4.20 -15.93
CA VAL A 184 19.51 -5.08 -17.00
C VAL A 184 20.64 -5.97 -17.51
N ARG A 185 20.46 -7.29 -17.43
CA ARG A 185 21.39 -8.29 -17.97
C ARG A 185 20.75 -9.04 -19.12
N THR A 186 21.55 -9.34 -20.14
CA THR A 186 21.12 -10.23 -21.23
C THR A 186 20.97 -11.65 -20.71
N LYS A 187 19.74 -12.17 -20.74
CA LYS A 187 19.45 -13.55 -20.35
C LYS A 187 19.93 -14.51 -21.44
N ARG A 188 20.58 -15.61 -21.04
CA ARG A 188 21.07 -16.68 -21.91
C ARG A 188 20.55 -18.02 -21.40
N GLY A 189 19.98 -18.83 -22.30
CA GLY A 189 19.44 -20.15 -21.95
C GLY A 189 20.52 -21.20 -21.71
N LYS A 190 20.14 -22.31 -21.07
CA LYS A 190 20.97 -23.52 -20.95
C LYS A 190 21.24 -24.15 -22.32
N ILE A 191 20.25 -24.15 -23.23
CA ILE A 191 20.45 -24.68 -24.59
C ILE A 191 21.59 -23.96 -25.33
N ASP A 192 21.71 -22.64 -25.13
CA ASP A 192 22.78 -21.83 -25.74
C ASP A 192 24.16 -22.19 -25.15
N GLN A 193 24.20 -22.71 -23.92
CA GLN A 193 25.42 -23.20 -23.28
C GLN A 193 25.77 -24.59 -23.80
N GLU A 194 24.79 -25.49 -23.95
CA GLU A 194 24.93 -26.82 -24.53
C GLU A 194 25.46 -26.75 -25.98
N ILE A 195 24.84 -25.93 -26.83
CA ILE A 195 25.28 -25.72 -28.22
C ILE A 195 26.71 -25.16 -28.27
N ASN A 196 27.05 -24.26 -27.36
CA ASN A 196 28.41 -23.71 -27.28
C ASN A 196 29.43 -24.76 -26.88
N ASN A 197 29.08 -25.68 -25.96
CA ASN A 197 29.94 -26.78 -25.58
C ASN A 197 30.14 -27.78 -26.73
N ILE A 198 29.09 -28.11 -27.48
CA ILE A 198 29.19 -28.94 -28.69
C ILE A 198 30.05 -28.23 -29.76
N THR A 199 29.87 -26.92 -29.94
CA THR A 199 30.66 -26.13 -30.90
C THR A 199 32.15 -26.13 -30.54
N LYS A 200 32.49 -26.01 -29.26
CA LYS A 200 33.88 -26.13 -28.79
C LYS A 200 34.47 -27.51 -29.11
N LEU A 201 33.70 -28.58 -28.88
CA LEU A 201 34.12 -29.95 -29.21
C LEU A 201 34.37 -30.10 -30.73
N LEU A 202 33.43 -29.65 -31.56
CA LEU A 202 33.57 -29.68 -33.02
C LEU A 202 34.77 -28.87 -33.52
N PHE A 203 35.05 -27.72 -32.89
CA PHE A 203 36.23 -26.92 -33.19
C PHE A 203 37.53 -27.66 -32.86
N CYS A 204 37.60 -28.35 -31.72
CA CYS A 204 38.75 -29.19 -31.38
C CYS A 204 38.95 -30.32 -32.40
N ILE A 205 37.86 -30.99 -32.82
CA ILE A 205 37.90 -32.06 -33.83
C ILE A 205 38.37 -31.50 -35.19
N LEU A 206 37.91 -30.33 -35.60
CA LEU A 206 38.33 -29.64 -36.82
C LEU A 206 39.85 -29.39 -36.84
N VAL A 207 40.39 -28.81 -35.78
CA VAL A 207 41.83 -28.51 -35.67
C VAL A 207 42.65 -29.80 -35.71
N LEU A 208 42.18 -30.84 -35.00
CA LEU A 208 42.83 -32.16 -34.99
C LEU A 208 42.82 -32.80 -36.39
N LEU A 209 41.67 -32.81 -37.08
CA LEU A 209 41.54 -33.38 -38.41
C LEU A 209 42.42 -32.65 -39.43
N ALA A 210 42.46 -31.32 -39.38
CA ALA A 210 43.34 -30.52 -40.23
C ALA A 210 44.83 -30.86 -39.99
N LEU A 211 45.22 -31.08 -38.74
CA LEU A 211 46.58 -31.49 -38.38
C LEU A 211 46.89 -32.91 -38.88
N ILE A 212 45.97 -33.86 -38.71
CA ILE A 212 46.10 -35.23 -39.21
C ILE A 212 46.28 -35.23 -40.74
N MET A 213 45.52 -34.43 -41.48
CA MET A 213 45.65 -34.35 -42.93
C MET A 213 47.01 -33.78 -43.38
N VAL A 214 47.57 -32.83 -42.63
CA VAL A 214 48.94 -32.36 -42.87
C VAL A 214 49.96 -33.44 -42.56
N ALA A 215 49.78 -34.18 -41.45
CA ALA A 215 50.67 -35.27 -41.08
C ALA A 215 50.68 -36.39 -42.13
N LEU A 216 49.51 -36.79 -42.65
CA LEU A 216 49.38 -37.78 -43.73
C LEU A 216 50.02 -37.31 -45.04
N LYS A 217 49.93 -36.02 -45.35
CA LYS A 217 50.60 -35.44 -46.52
C LYS A 217 52.12 -35.34 -46.35
N GLY A 218 52.60 -35.30 -45.11
CA GLY A 218 54.00 -35.08 -44.75
C GLY A 218 54.33 -33.59 -44.55
N PHE A 219 55.27 -33.33 -43.63
CA PHE A 219 55.68 -31.98 -43.21
C PHE A 219 56.72 -31.33 -44.12
N SER A 220 56.63 -31.55 -45.44
CA SER A 220 57.57 -30.97 -46.41
C SER A 220 57.14 -29.57 -46.88
N GLY A 221 58.07 -28.61 -46.90
CA GLY A 221 57.85 -27.26 -47.43
C GLY A 221 56.95 -26.37 -46.56
N SER A 222 56.15 -25.50 -47.17
CA SER A 222 55.22 -24.59 -46.47
C SER A 222 53.98 -25.31 -45.91
N TRP A 223 54.17 -26.27 -44.99
CA TRP A 223 53.11 -27.11 -44.41
C TRP A 223 51.98 -26.30 -43.75
N TYR A 224 52.29 -25.16 -43.14
CA TYR A 224 51.31 -24.25 -42.51
C TYR A 224 50.28 -23.68 -43.51
N LYS A 225 50.66 -23.50 -44.78
CA LYS A 225 49.73 -23.07 -45.84
C LYS A 225 48.71 -24.17 -46.14
N TYR A 226 49.15 -25.43 -46.11
CA TYR A 226 48.26 -26.57 -46.28
C TYR A 226 47.37 -26.79 -45.06
N TRP A 227 47.89 -26.57 -43.85
CA TRP A 227 47.10 -26.60 -42.63
C TRP A 227 45.93 -25.61 -42.69
N TRP A 228 46.18 -24.35 -43.03
CA TRP A 228 45.11 -23.35 -43.20
C TRP A 228 44.12 -23.72 -44.31
N ARG A 229 44.60 -24.28 -45.43
CA ARG A 229 43.71 -24.78 -46.49
C ARG A 229 42.80 -25.89 -45.99
N PHE A 230 43.30 -26.82 -45.19
CA PHE A 230 42.48 -27.89 -44.60
C PHE A 230 41.51 -27.38 -43.54
N VAL A 231 41.90 -26.41 -42.71
CA VAL A 231 40.99 -25.76 -41.75
C VAL A 231 39.83 -25.08 -42.48
N VAL A 232 40.10 -24.35 -43.56
CA VAL A 232 39.06 -23.71 -44.39
C VAL A 232 38.22 -24.77 -45.11
N LEU A 233 38.84 -25.83 -45.64
CA LEU A 233 38.11 -26.92 -46.30
C LEU A 233 37.13 -27.59 -45.34
N PHE A 234 37.52 -27.86 -44.10
CA PHE A 234 36.68 -28.53 -43.10
C PHE A 234 35.79 -27.58 -42.29
N SER A 235 35.80 -26.27 -42.55
CA SER A 235 35.05 -25.30 -41.74
C SER A 235 33.54 -25.56 -41.70
N TYR A 236 33.00 -26.33 -42.66
CA TYR A 236 31.60 -26.77 -42.68
C TYR A 236 31.23 -27.73 -41.54
N ILE A 237 32.21 -28.33 -40.84
CA ILE A 237 31.97 -29.17 -39.65
C ILE A 237 31.28 -28.35 -38.54
N ILE A 238 31.55 -27.04 -38.45
CA ILE A 238 30.91 -26.15 -37.49
C ILE A 238 29.59 -25.67 -38.09
N PRO A 239 28.42 -26.05 -37.54
CA PRO A 239 27.13 -25.76 -38.15
C PRO A 239 26.70 -24.32 -37.85
N LEU A 240 27.23 -23.35 -38.61
CA LEU A 240 26.91 -21.92 -38.45
C LEU A 240 25.41 -21.64 -38.62
N ALA A 241 24.74 -22.39 -39.51
CA ALA A 241 23.30 -22.23 -39.78
C ALA A 241 22.41 -22.63 -38.58
N LEU A 242 22.87 -23.57 -37.73
CA LEU A 242 22.09 -24.01 -36.56
C LEU A 242 21.78 -22.86 -35.61
N ARG A 243 22.76 -21.97 -35.39
CA ARG A 243 22.60 -20.81 -34.52
C ARG A 243 21.56 -19.84 -35.05
N VAL A 244 21.60 -19.54 -36.35
CA VAL A 244 20.64 -18.62 -37.01
C VAL A 244 19.23 -19.20 -36.98
N ASN A 245 19.08 -20.49 -37.28
CA ASN A 245 17.78 -21.16 -37.27
C ASN A 245 17.17 -21.17 -35.87
N MET A 246 17.98 -21.43 -34.84
CA MET A 246 17.51 -21.37 -33.46
C MET A 246 17.10 -19.94 -33.07
N ASP A 247 17.88 -18.93 -33.44
CA ASP A 247 17.54 -17.54 -33.15
C ASP A 247 16.23 -17.11 -33.82
N LEU A 248 15.97 -17.57 -35.06
CA LEU A 248 14.71 -17.35 -35.75
C LEU A 248 13.55 -18.09 -35.10
N ALA A 249 13.75 -19.35 -34.70
CA ALA A 249 12.75 -20.14 -34.01
C ALA A 249 12.31 -19.48 -32.70
N LYS A 250 13.24 -18.95 -31.90
CA LYS A 250 12.95 -18.22 -30.66
C LYS A 250 12.06 -16.99 -30.89
N ILE A 251 12.28 -16.25 -31.98
CA ILE A 251 11.44 -15.10 -32.36
C ILE A 251 10.03 -15.58 -32.72
N VAL A 252 9.92 -16.62 -33.53
CA VAL A 252 8.62 -17.19 -33.94
C VAL A 252 7.84 -17.71 -32.72
N TYR A 253 8.49 -18.44 -31.81
CA TYR A 253 7.85 -18.92 -30.58
C TYR A 253 7.39 -17.77 -29.68
N SER A 254 8.20 -16.73 -29.52
CA SER A 254 7.82 -15.53 -28.76
C SER A 254 6.59 -14.85 -29.37
N PHE A 255 6.52 -14.76 -30.70
CA PHE A 255 5.36 -14.22 -31.41
C PHE A 255 4.11 -15.09 -31.26
N MET A 256 4.25 -16.41 -31.33
CA MET A 256 3.15 -17.35 -31.12
C MET A 256 2.57 -17.24 -29.70
N ILE A 257 3.43 -17.15 -28.67
CA ILE A 257 3.01 -16.96 -27.27
C ILE A 257 2.21 -15.67 -27.12
N MET A 258 2.67 -14.57 -27.72
CA MET A 258 2.00 -13.26 -27.63
C MET A 258 0.64 -13.21 -28.36
N ARG A 259 0.42 -14.08 -29.36
CA ARG A 259 -0.84 -14.16 -30.13
C ARG A 259 -1.79 -15.25 -29.61
N ASP A 260 -1.41 -15.96 -28.55
CA ASP A 260 -2.23 -17.02 -28.00
C ASP A 260 -3.53 -16.46 -27.40
N LYS A 261 -4.67 -17.02 -27.83
CA LYS A 261 -6.01 -16.60 -27.34
C LYS A 261 -6.29 -17.10 -25.92
N SER A 262 -5.62 -18.17 -25.49
CA SER A 262 -5.79 -18.74 -24.15
C SER A 262 -5.10 -17.90 -23.06
N LEU A 263 -4.14 -17.06 -23.45
CA LEU A 263 -3.37 -16.19 -22.56
C LEU A 263 -3.62 -14.71 -22.91
N PRO A 264 -4.79 -14.16 -22.58
CA PRO A 264 -5.09 -12.75 -22.88
C PRO A 264 -4.08 -11.84 -22.16
N ASN A 265 -3.69 -10.76 -22.82
CA ASN A 265 -2.73 -9.76 -22.31
C ASN A 265 -1.33 -10.31 -21.99
N CYS A 266 -0.93 -11.46 -22.54
CA CYS A 266 0.43 -11.97 -22.41
C CYS A 266 1.41 -11.12 -23.22
N LEU A 267 2.37 -10.49 -22.54
CA LEU A 267 3.42 -9.68 -23.18
C LEU A 267 4.79 -10.34 -23.02
N VAL A 268 5.41 -10.72 -24.14
CA VAL A 268 6.77 -11.23 -24.14
C VAL A 268 7.77 -10.08 -24.06
N ARG A 269 8.55 -10.00 -22.98
CA ARG A 269 9.54 -8.94 -22.75
C ARG A 269 10.96 -9.29 -23.21
N ASN A 270 11.25 -10.57 -23.44
CA ASN A 270 12.57 -11.07 -23.81
C ASN A 270 12.43 -12.25 -24.75
N THR A 271 13.04 -12.16 -25.93
CA THR A 271 12.93 -13.17 -26.99
C THR A 271 14.05 -14.24 -26.97
N ASN A 272 14.98 -14.19 -26.01
CA ASN A 272 16.16 -15.07 -25.99
C ASN A 272 15.96 -16.44 -25.34
N ILE A 273 14.92 -16.61 -24.52
CA ILE A 273 14.75 -17.81 -23.66
C ILE A 273 13.34 -18.46 -23.70
N PRO A 274 12.56 -18.39 -24.79
CA PRO A 274 11.24 -19.04 -24.82
C PRO A 274 11.32 -20.56 -24.58
N GLU A 275 12.41 -21.21 -25.00
CA GLU A 275 12.62 -22.65 -24.83
C GLU A 275 12.90 -23.08 -23.38
N GLU A 276 13.36 -22.17 -22.53
CA GLU A 276 13.64 -22.47 -21.12
C GLU A 276 12.34 -22.60 -20.31
N LEU A 277 11.21 -22.08 -20.80
CA LEU A 277 9.91 -22.20 -20.14
C LEU A 277 9.50 -23.66 -19.95
N GLY A 278 9.87 -24.55 -20.87
CA GLY A 278 9.63 -26.00 -20.75
C GLY A 278 10.62 -26.74 -19.85
N ARG A 279 11.66 -26.07 -19.34
CA ARG A 279 12.74 -26.65 -18.52
C ARG A 279 12.73 -26.15 -17.07
N ILE A 280 11.66 -25.47 -16.65
CA ILE A 280 11.54 -24.93 -15.29
C ILE A 280 11.37 -26.10 -14.30
N CYS A 281 12.27 -26.20 -13.32
CA CYS A 281 12.17 -27.18 -12.22
C CYS A 281 11.67 -26.57 -10.91
N TYR A 282 11.94 -25.28 -10.70
CA TYR A 282 11.58 -24.56 -9.49
C TYR A 282 10.72 -23.36 -9.88
N LEU A 283 9.53 -23.27 -9.30
CA LEU A 283 8.65 -22.11 -9.41
C LEU A 283 8.72 -21.34 -8.09
N MET A 284 9.33 -20.16 -8.13
CA MET A 284 9.27 -19.21 -7.03
C MET A 284 8.06 -18.31 -7.28
N SER A 285 7.00 -18.48 -6.49
CA SER A 285 5.82 -17.62 -6.56
C SER A 285 5.85 -16.64 -5.40
N ASP A 286 5.54 -15.38 -5.68
CA ASP A 286 5.16 -14.45 -4.64
C ASP A 286 3.75 -14.80 -4.14
N LYS A 287 3.43 -14.45 -2.89
CA LYS A 287 2.10 -14.65 -2.31
C LYS A 287 1.18 -13.52 -2.74
N THR A 288 1.56 -12.28 -2.45
CA THR A 288 0.74 -11.09 -2.60
C THR A 288 0.68 -10.67 -4.07
N GLY A 289 -0.50 -10.38 -4.59
CA GLY A 289 -0.70 -10.02 -6.01
C GLY A 289 -0.45 -11.13 -7.04
N THR A 290 -0.01 -12.34 -6.63
CA THR A 290 0.19 -13.50 -7.51
C THR A 290 -0.69 -14.68 -7.11
N LEU A 291 -0.55 -15.21 -5.90
CA LEU A 291 -1.40 -16.30 -5.39
C LEU A 291 -2.73 -15.78 -4.85
N THR A 292 -2.70 -14.62 -4.19
CA THR A 292 -3.88 -13.98 -3.60
C THR A 292 -4.23 -12.71 -4.35
N GLN A 293 -5.53 -12.50 -4.56
CA GLN A 293 -6.05 -11.18 -4.91
C GLN A 293 -5.98 -10.30 -3.66
N ASN A 294 -5.65 -9.02 -3.83
CA ASN A 294 -5.50 -8.08 -2.71
C ASN A 294 -6.85 -7.54 -2.23
N GLU A 295 -7.79 -8.46 -2.05
CA GLU A 295 -9.14 -8.21 -1.59
C GLU A 295 -9.37 -9.05 -0.34
N MET A 296 -9.60 -8.39 0.78
CA MET A 296 -9.90 -9.03 2.05
C MET A 296 -11.41 -9.05 2.24
N VAL A 297 -11.97 -10.21 2.59
CA VAL A 297 -13.40 -10.41 2.78
C VAL A 297 -13.63 -11.04 4.15
N PHE A 298 -14.53 -10.45 4.94
CA PHE A 298 -14.95 -11.03 6.22
C PHE A 298 -15.79 -12.29 5.98
N LYS A 299 -15.45 -13.39 6.65
CA LYS A 299 -16.07 -14.72 6.40
C LYS A 299 -16.87 -15.29 7.56
N LYS A 300 -16.36 -15.19 8.78
CA LYS A 300 -16.92 -15.85 9.96
C LYS A 300 -16.79 -14.95 11.19
N LEU A 301 -17.83 -14.93 12.02
CA LEU A 301 -17.88 -14.25 13.31
C LEU A 301 -18.18 -15.28 14.40
N HIS A 302 -17.29 -15.45 15.37
CA HIS A 302 -17.53 -16.36 16.50
C HIS A 302 -17.82 -15.56 17.77
N LEU A 303 -18.94 -15.84 18.44
CA LEU A 303 -19.40 -15.18 19.66
C LEU A 303 -19.85 -16.22 20.70
N GLY A 304 -19.00 -16.48 21.69
CA GLY A 304 -19.34 -17.39 22.79
C GLY A 304 -19.48 -18.82 22.30
N SER A 305 -20.71 -19.35 22.29
CA SER A 305 -20.99 -20.70 21.81
C SER A 305 -21.59 -20.72 20.39
N VAL A 306 -21.65 -19.57 19.72
CA VAL A 306 -22.32 -19.41 18.42
C VAL A 306 -21.32 -18.90 17.38
N ALA A 307 -21.24 -19.59 16.25
CA ALA A 307 -20.48 -19.17 15.09
C ALA A 307 -21.42 -18.77 13.95
N PHE A 308 -21.26 -17.55 13.46
CA PHE A 308 -21.94 -17.06 12.26
C PHE A 308 -20.99 -17.20 11.08
N ALA A 309 -21.38 -18.00 10.09
CA ALA A 309 -20.67 -18.16 8.84
C ALA A 309 -21.40 -17.40 7.72
N SER A 310 -20.93 -17.54 6.48
CA SER A 310 -21.47 -16.76 5.35
C SER A 310 -22.95 -17.05 5.06
N ASP A 311 -23.45 -18.23 5.42
CA ASP A 311 -24.84 -18.68 5.28
C ASP A 311 -25.76 -18.19 6.42
N SER A 312 -25.24 -18.01 7.63
CA SER A 312 -25.99 -17.49 8.79
C SER A 312 -25.80 -15.99 9.03
N MET A 313 -25.19 -15.28 8.09
CA MET A 313 -24.90 -13.85 8.21
C MET A 313 -26.17 -12.98 8.26
N GLU A 314 -27.26 -13.42 7.62
CA GLU A 314 -28.57 -12.76 7.65
C GLU A 314 -29.18 -12.72 9.06
N GLU A 315 -28.88 -13.72 9.89
CA GLU A 315 -29.33 -13.75 11.29
C GLU A 315 -28.74 -12.60 12.09
N VAL A 316 -27.51 -12.18 11.77
CA VAL A 316 -26.86 -11.03 12.42
C VAL A 316 -27.58 -9.74 12.06
N VAL A 317 -27.95 -9.56 10.79
CA VAL A 317 -28.72 -8.38 10.34
C VAL A 317 -30.05 -8.31 11.08
N GLN A 318 -30.76 -9.43 11.17
CA GLN A 318 -32.05 -9.47 11.88
C GLN A 318 -31.89 -9.27 13.39
N GLY A 319 -30.85 -9.85 14.00
CA GLY A 319 -30.52 -9.69 15.41
C GLY A 319 -30.23 -8.23 15.78
N LEU A 320 -29.43 -7.53 14.96
CA LEU A 320 -29.13 -6.12 15.09
C LEU A 320 -30.38 -5.25 14.93
N ARG A 321 -31.16 -5.46 13.86
CA ARG A 321 -32.42 -4.72 13.65
C ARG A 321 -33.34 -4.88 14.84
N ASN A 322 -33.53 -6.10 15.34
CA ASN A 322 -34.36 -6.36 16.51
C ASN A 322 -33.81 -5.64 17.75
N HIS A 323 -32.50 -5.63 17.99
CA HIS A 323 -31.91 -4.94 19.14
C HIS A 323 -32.16 -3.43 19.11
N PHE A 324 -31.92 -2.77 17.97
CA PHE A 324 -32.05 -1.31 17.85
C PHE A 324 -33.49 -0.82 17.62
N THR A 325 -34.43 -1.69 17.23
CA THR A 325 -35.86 -1.36 17.03
C THR A 325 -36.75 -1.78 18.20
N ALA A 326 -36.33 -2.71 19.07
CA ALA A 326 -37.15 -3.27 20.16
C ALA A 326 -37.51 -2.28 21.31
N GLY A 327 -37.29 -0.98 21.13
CA GLY A 327 -37.73 0.06 22.07
C GLY A 327 -39.25 0.29 22.12
N SER A 328 -40.08 -0.38 21.31
CA SER A 328 -41.46 0.07 21.03
C SER A 328 -42.58 -0.99 21.01
N THR A 329 -42.43 -2.18 21.62
CA THR A 329 -43.55 -3.15 21.72
C THR A 329 -43.83 -3.65 23.14
N ILE A 330 -44.97 -3.20 23.70
CA ILE A 330 -45.59 -3.73 24.92
C ILE A 330 -46.41 -4.96 24.53
N GLY A 331 -46.02 -6.16 25.00
CA GLY A 331 -46.82 -7.38 24.76
C GLY A 331 -46.48 -8.56 25.68
N ASN A 332 -47.50 -9.08 26.37
CA ASN A 332 -47.72 -10.34 27.11
C ASN A 332 -46.58 -11.06 27.87
N LEU A 333 -46.90 -11.46 29.11
CA LEU A 333 -46.04 -12.00 30.19
C LEU A 333 -45.50 -13.43 30.02
N SER A 334 -46.01 -14.24 29.09
CA SER A 334 -45.78 -15.70 29.10
C SER A 334 -44.48 -16.19 28.44
N ASP A 335 -43.61 -15.29 27.96
CA ASP A 335 -42.43 -15.62 27.14
C ASP A 335 -41.14 -14.96 27.67
N GLN A 336 -41.09 -14.66 28.97
CA GLN A 336 -40.03 -13.84 29.56
C GLN A 336 -38.63 -14.47 29.51
N LEU A 337 -38.50 -15.78 29.75
CA LEU A 337 -37.19 -16.45 29.80
C LEU A 337 -36.56 -16.55 28.39
N THR A 338 -37.33 -16.96 27.38
CA THR A 338 -36.89 -17.05 25.99
C THR A 338 -36.55 -15.67 25.41
N ARG A 339 -37.32 -14.64 25.80
CA ARG A 339 -37.02 -13.24 25.42
C ARG A 339 -35.77 -12.71 26.10
N GLN A 340 -35.54 -13.01 27.38
CA GLN A 340 -34.30 -12.61 28.07
C GLN A 340 -33.08 -13.24 27.42
N ILE A 341 -33.09 -14.54 27.12
CA ILE A 341 -31.97 -15.21 26.46
C ILE A 341 -31.71 -14.60 25.07
N ARG A 342 -32.75 -14.47 24.23
CA ARG A 342 -32.62 -13.84 22.90
C ARG A 342 -32.12 -12.40 22.97
N ARG A 343 -32.59 -11.63 23.96
CA ARG A 343 -32.18 -10.25 24.17
C ARG A 343 -30.70 -10.17 24.58
N THR A 344 -30.22 -11.06 25.45
CA THR A 344 -28.80 -11.12 25.83
C THR A 344 -27.89 -11.56 24.67
N THR A 345 -28.34 -12.47 23.81
CA THR A 345 -27.58 -12.87 22.62
C THR A 345 -27.51 -11.74 21.59
N ASN A 346 -28.63 -11.06 21.34
CA ASN A 346 -28.68 -9.92 20.42
C ASN A 346 -27.88 -8.71 20.96
N GLU A 347 -27.89 -8.47 22.28
CA GLU A 347 -27.06 -7.46 22.94
C GLU A 347 -25.56 -7.77 22.73
N ARG A 348 -25.11 -9.00 23.01
CA ARG A 348 -23.71 -9.41 22.77
C ARG A 348 -23.29 -9.29 21.30
N MET A 349 -24.21 -9.63 20.39
CA MET A 349 -23.99 -9.49 18.95
C MET A 349 -23.88 -8.02 18.54
N ALA A 350 -24.75 -7.14 19.04
CA ALA A 350 -24.69 -5.71 18.79
C ALA A 350 -23.39 -5.09 19.33
N ASP A 351 -22.99 -5.46 20.54
CA ASP A 351 -21.74 -5.00 21.15
C ASP A 351 -20.51 -5.46 20.34
N ALA A 352 -20.51 -6.69 19.82
CA ALA A 352 -19.42 -7.21 19.00
C ALA A 352 -19.32 -6.49 17.65
N VAL A 353 -20.46 -6.27 16.97
CA VAL A 353 -20.50 -5.53 15.69
C VAL A 353 -20.08 -4.08 15.89
N LEU A 354 -20.53 -3.44 16.99
CA LEU A 354 -20.09 -2.09 17.36
C LEU A 354 -18.59 -2.05 17.67
N ALA A 355 -18.06 -3.03 18.39
CA ALA A 355 -16.62 -3.10 18.67
C ALA A 355 -15.79 -3.17 17.37
N LEU A 356 -16.25 -3.94 16.38
CA LEU A 356 -15.62 -4.01 15.05
C LEU A 356 -15.76 -2.69 14.27
N ALA A 357 -16.91 -2.03 14.37
CA ALA A 357 -17.18 -0.75 13.71
C ALA A 357 -16.48 0.46 14.38
N ILE A 358 -15.93 0.31 15.60
CA ILE A 358 -15.27 1.39 16.34
C ILE A 358 -13.75 1.20 16.36
N CYS A 359 -13.27 -0.02 16.60
CA CYS A 359 -11.85 -0.32 16.77
C CYS A 359 -11.14 -0.47 15.42
N HIS A 360 -10.88 0.64 14.74
CA HIS A 360 -10.13 0.68 13.47
C HIS A 360 -9.53 2.07 13.22
N ASN A 361 -8.77 2.24 12.12
CA ASN A 361 -8.30 3.54 11.61
C ASN A 361 -8.82 3.88 10.20
N VAL A 362 -9.83 3.13 9.73
CA VAL A 362 -10.54 3.40 8.47
C VAL A 362 -11.20 4.77 8.43
N THR A 363 -11.02 5.49 7.34
CA THR A 363 -11.68 6.76 7.01
C THR A 363 -12.68 6.54 5.86
N PRO A 364 -13.93 7.01 5.97
CA PRO A 364 -14.91 6.92 4.88
C PRO A 364 -14.58 7.90 3.75
N MET A 365 -14.74 7.47 2.51
CA MET A 365 -14.59 8.33 1.33
C MET A 365 -15.94 8.93 0.95
N THR A 366 -16.00 10.26 0.87
CA THR A 366 -17.16 11.03 0.41
C THR A 366 -16.87 11.64 -0.96
N GLU A 367 -17.85 11.64 -1.86
CA GLU A 367 -17.75 12.41 -3.10
C GLU A 367 -17.90 13.89 -2.75
N THR A 368 -16.82 14.65 -2.91
CA THR A 368 -16.95 16.09 -3.12
C THR A 368 -17.30 16.25 -4.59
N TYR A 369 -18.53 16.66 -4.91
CA TYR A 369 -18.92 17.00 -6.28
C TYR A 369 -18.04 18.16 -6.79
N SER A 370 -16.89 17.85 -7.37
CA SER A 370 -16.01 18.79 -8.06
C SER A 370 -16.36 18.93 -9.55
N ASN A 371 -17.52 18.41 -9.97
CA ASN A 371 -18.06 18.52 -11.33
C ASN A 371 -19.36 19.35 -11.36
N ALA A 372 -19.36 20.52 -10.72
CA ALA A 372 -20.25 21.60 -11.10
C ALA A 372 -19.38 22.67 -11.77
N GLY A 373 -19.40 22.70 -13.11
CA GLY A 373 -18.85 23.84 -13.84
C GLY A 373 -19.53 25.11 -13.37
N SER A 374 -18.72 26.13 -13.07
CA SER A 374 -19.07 27.56 -13.08
C SER A 374 -20.57 27.88 -13.01
N ILE A 375 -21.16 27.85 -11.83
CA ILE A 375 -22.33 28.66 -11.53
C ILE A 375 -21.95 29.50 -10.32
N ASP A 376 -21.71 30.78 -10.56
CA ASP A 376 -21.52 31.80 -9.55
C ASP A 376 -22.76 31.84 -8.65
N VAL A 377 -22.67 31.27 -7.45
CA VAL A 377 -23.61 31.53 -6.35
C VAL A 377 -22.88 32.41 -5.34
N PRO A 378 -23.29 33.67 -5.17
CA PRO A 378 -22.60 34.58 -4.26
C PRO A 378 -23.02 34.29 -2.82
N GLY A 379 -22.04 33.81 -2.04
CA GLY A 379 -21.98 33.98 -0.59
C GLY A 379 -23.03 33.26 0.25
N GLY A 380 -22.64 32.12 0.83
CA GLY A 380 -23.32 31.64 2.04
C GLY A 380 -23.40 30.14 2.31
N GLU A 381 -22.55 29.25 1.79
CA GLU A 381 -22.78 27.81 2.02
C GLU A 381 -21.50 27.03 2.35
N SER A 382 -21.20 26.90 3.65
CA SER A 382 -20.24 25.90 4.17
C SER A 382 -20.87 24.93 5.17
N LYS A 383 -22.07 25.24 5.70
CA LYS A 383 -22.79 24.37 6.66
C LYS A 383 -23.82 23.45 5.97
N GLU A 384 -24.50 23.92 4.93
CA GLU A 384 -25.57 23.16 4.27
C GLU A 384 -25.01 22.06 3.35
N ALA A 385 -23.94 22.34 2.60
CA ALA A 385 -23.21 21.33 1.85
C ALA A 385 -22.60 20.23 2.76
N MET A 386 -22.18 20.59 3.97
CA MET A 386 -21.61 19.66 4.96
C MET A 386 -22.70 18.76 5.56
N ALA A 387 -23.91 19.29 5.78
CA ALA A 387 -25.06 18.50 6.21
C ALA A 387 -25.54 17.50 5.14
N MET A 388 -25.48 17.85 3.85
CA MET A 388 -25.82 16.90 2.77
C MET A 388 -24.79 15.77 2.60
N VAL A 389 -23.50 16.05 2.78
CA VAL A 389 -22.42 15.03 2.74
C VAL A 389 -22.52 14.04 3.91
N GLU A 390 -23.08 14.45 5.04
CA GLU A 390 -23.27 13.60 6.23
C GLU A 390 -24.47 12.62 6.11
N LEU A 391 -25.32 12.77 5.08
CA LEU A 391 -26.50 11.92 4.84
C LEU A 391 -26.33 10.92 3.71
N SER A 392 -25.30 11.07 2.87
CA SER A 392 -25.00 10.14 1.77
C SER A 392 -24.19 8.94 2.24
N ASP A 393 -24.47 7.76 1.70
CA ASP A 393 -23.66 6.57 1.93
C ASP A 393 -22.22 6.79 1.45
N PRO A 394 -21.20 6.36 2.22
CA PRO A 394 -19.82 6.46 1.79
C PRO A 394 -19.60 5.59 0.54
N ILE A 395 -18.89 6.13 -0.43
CA ILE A 395 -18.60 5.45 -1.72
C ILE A 395 -17.62 4.29 -1.50
N GLY A 396 -16.83 4.38 -0.44
CA GLY A 396 -15.95 3.33 -0.02
C GLY A 396 -15.21 3.72 1.25
N TYR A 397 -14.34 2.83 1.67
CA TYR A 397 -13.57 2.95 2.89
C TYR A 397 -12.07 2.91 2.57
N GLN A 398 -11.28 3.71 3.28
CA GLN A 398 -9.85 3.78 3.09
C GLN A 398 -9.13 3.60 4.42
N ALA A 399 -8.12 2.73 4.46
CA ALA A 399 -7.28 2.52 5.62
C ALA A 399 -5.90 2.01 5.20
N SER A 400 -4.96 2.02 6.14
CA SER A 400 -3.63 1.45 5.89
C SER A 400 -3.65 -0.07 5.78
N SER A 401 -4.57 -0.75 6.47
CA SER A 401 -4.71 -2.19 6.44
C SER A 401 -6.01 -2.60 5.72
N PRO A 402 -5.95 -3.47 4.70
CA PRO A 402 -7.14 -3.95 3.99
C PRO A 402 -8.03 -4.82 4.89
N ASP A 403 -7.46 -5.44 5.93
CA ASP A 403 -8.20 -6.24 6.90
C ASP A 403 -9.21 -5.34 7.65
N GLU A 404 -8.84 -4.10 7.98
CA GLU A 404 -9.76 -3.15 8.62
C GLU A 404 -10.85 -2.67 7.66
N VAL A 405 -10.48 -2.41 6.41
CA VAL A 405 -11.44 -2.03 5.36
C VAL A 405 -12.48 -3.13 5.18
N ALA A 406 -12.06 -4.39 5.16
CA ALA A 406 -12.97 -5.54 5.07
C ALA A 406 -13.94 -5.62 6.26
N LEU A 407 -13.44 -5.39 7.47
CA LEU A 407 -14.26 -5.37 8.69
C LEU A 407 -15.31 -4.26 8.65
N VAL A 408 -14.91 -3.02 8.36
CA VAL A 408 -15.84 -1.87 8.34
C VAL A 408 -16.81 -1.94 7.15
N SER A 409 -16.35 -2.46 6.01
CA SER A 409 -17.23 -2.71 4.86
C SER A 409 -18.30 -3.75 5.24
N TRP A 410 -17.91 -4.82 5.92
CA TRP A 410 -18.86 -5.80 6.43
C TRP A 410 -19.80 -5.22 7.49
N THR A 411 -19.34 -4.41 8.44
CA THR A 411 -20.25 -3.78 9.43
C THR A 411 -21.30 -2.93 8.73
N ALA A 412 -20.93 -2.23 7.65
CA ALA A 412 -21.86 -1.48 6.83
C ALA A 412 -22.92 -2.38 6.17
N THR A 413 -22.54 -3.55 5.65
CA THR A 413 -23.50 -4.51 5.05
C THR A 413 -24.50 -5.07 6.06
N VAL A 414 -24.13 -5.19 7.34
CA VAL A 414 -25.05 -5.66 8.40
C VAL A 414 -25.87 -4.53 9.04
N GLY A 415 -25.69 -3.29 8.59
CA GLY A 415 -26.49 -2.13 8.97
C GLY A 415 -25.82 -1.15 9.94
N VAL A 416 -24.54 -1.35 10.30
CA VAL A 416 -23.74 -0.39 11.09
C VAL A 416 -22.72 0.29 10.19
N THR A 417 -23.10 1.43 9.62
CA THR A 417 -22.29 2.15 8.62
C THR A 417 -21.43 3.22 9.28
N LEU A 418 -20.13 3.28 8.95
CA LEU A 418 -19.26 4.40 9.35
C LEU A 418 -19.47 5.57 8.39
N VAL A 419 -20.01 6.68 8.90
CA VAL A 419 -20.35 7.84 8.07
C VAL A 419 -19.28 8.91 8.14
N PHE A 420 -18.72 9.14 9.33
CA PHE A 420 -17.70 10.15 9.54
C PHE A 420 -16.64 9.67 10.52
N ARG A 421 -15.38 10.04 10.27
CA ARG A 421 -14.26 9.84 11.19
C ARG A 421 -13.21 10.93 11.00
N ASP A 422 -12.76 11.50 12.09
CA ASP A 422 -11.54 12.30 12.17
C ASP A 422 -10.64 11.80 13.32
N LEU A 423 -9.67 12.61 13.76
CA LEU A 423 -8.75 12.26 14.85
C LEU A 423 -9.41 12.22 16.25
N HIS A 424 -10.55 12.89 16.42
CA HIS A 424 -11.20 13.13 17.72
C HIS A 424 -12.65 12.68 17.78
N ARG A 425 -13.28 12.35 16.65
CA ARG A 425 -14.70 12.05 16.52
C ARG A 425 -14.95 10.95 15.51
N MET A 426 -15.99 10.18 15.78
CA MET A 426 -16.48 9.13 14.90
C MET A 426 -18.00 9.11 14.95
N ARG A 427 -18.65 8.97 13.80
CA ARG A 427 -20.10 8.86 13.69
C ARG A 427 -20.49 7.60 12.92
N LEU A 428 -21.32 6.79 13.56
CA LEU A 428 -21.89 5.57 12.99
C LEU A 428 -23.39 5.76 12.76
N ARG A 429 -23.90 5.27 11.64
CA ARG A 429 -25.33 5.10 11.39
C ARG A 429 -25.72 3.66 11.74
N LEU A 430 -26.71 3.52 12.60
CA LEU A 430 -27.26 2.25 13.07
C LEU A 430 -28.35 1.71 12.12
N PRO A 431 -28.77 0.43 12.27
CA PRO A 431 -29.78 -0.18 11.39
C PRO A 431 -31.20 0.45 11.47
N ASN A 432 -31.43 1.32 12.45
CA ASN A 432 -32.67 2.08 12.65
C ASN A 432 -32.57 3.52 12.09
N ASP A 433 -31.55 3.80 11.27
CA ASP A 433 -31.20 5.11 10.74
C ASP A 433 -30.86 6.19 11.77
N SER A 434 -30.73 5.81 13.05
CA SER A 434 -30.21 6.70 14.08
C SER A 434 -28.69 6.80 14.02
N PHE A 435 -28.14 7.94 14.44
CA PHE A 435 -26.70 8.16 14.52
C PHE A 435 -26.21 8.02 15.95
N VAL A 436 -25.06 7.37 16.11
CA VAL A 436 -24.28 7.37 17.35
C VAL A 436 -22.96 8.06 17.10
N GLU A 437 -22.61 9.01 17.97
CA GLU A 437 -21.36 9.76 17.90
C GLU A 437 -20.46 9.40 19.08
N TYR A 438 -19.18 9.18 18.78
CA TYR A 438 -18.14 8.86 19.75
C TYR A 438 -17.03 9.92 19.68
N GLU A 439 -16.58 10.37 20.85
CA GLU A 439 -15.36 11.14 21.02
C GLU A 439 -14.18 10.16 21.14
N ILE A 440 -13.20 10.26 20.25
CA ILE A 440 -11.96 9.47 20.29
C ILE A 440 -11.00 10.17 21.26
N LEU A 441 -10.81 9.55 22.43
CA LEU A 441 -9.95 10.08 23.49
C LEU A 441 -8.48 9.73 23.21
N ASN A 442 -8.22 8.44 22.94
CA ASN A 442 -6.88 7.95 22.61
C ASN A 442 -6.97 6.85 21.55
N LEU A 443 -6.02 6.87 20.62
CA LEU A 443 -5.84 5.84 19.60
C LEU A 443 -4.45 5.21 19.78
N PHE A 444 -4.41 3.89 19.90
CA PHE A 444 -3.18 3.11 19.95
C PHE A 444 -3.06 2.34 18.63
N PRO A 445 -2.30 2.87 17.65
CA PRO A 445 -2.21 2.25 16.33
C PRO A 445 -1.59 0.86 16.43
N PHE A 446 -1.91 0.02 15.44
CA PHE A 446 -1.28 -1.30 15.33
C PHE A 446 0.24 -1.16 15.17
N SER A 447 0.98 -1.99 15.89
CA SER A 447 2.42 -2.16 15.67
C SER A 447 2.75 -3.64 15.51
N SER A 448 3.76 -3.96 14.70
CA SER A 448 4.19 -5.35 14.51
C SER A 448 4.78 -5.97 15.79
N GLU A 449 5.28 -5.14 16.71
CA GLU A 449 5.78 -5.57 18.01
C GLU A 449 4.62 -5.94 18.95
N SER A 450 3.60 -5.10 19.06
CA SER A 450 2.44 -5.33 19.94
C SER A 450 1.41 -6.31 19.36
N LYS A 451 1.36 -6.44 18.03
CA LYS A 451 0.36 -7.23 17.26
C LYS A 451 -1.10 -6.95 17.66
N ARG A 452 -1.37 -5.74 18.15
CA ARG A 452 -2.69 -5.30 18.61
C ARG A 452 -2.89 -3.81 18.36
N MET A 453 -4.15 -3.43 18.24
CA MET A 453 -4.63 -2.06 18.12
C MET A 453 -5.63 -1.79 19.24
N GLY A 454 -5.59 -0.60 19.82
CA GLY A 454 -6.53 -0.16 20.85
C GLY A 454 -7.14 1.20 20.52
N ILE A 455 -8.35 1.45 21.01
CA ILE A 455 -9.00 2.75 20.95
C ILE A 455 -9.81 2.98 22.23
N ILE A 456 -9.65 4.16 22.84
CA ILE A 456 -10.49 4.62 23.94
C ILE A 456 -11.47 5.63 23.37
N VAL A 457 -12.75 5.34 23.52
CA VAL A 457 -13.82 6.23 23.06
C VAL A 457 -14.76 6.60 24.20
N ARG A 458 -15.33 7.80 24.12
CA ARG A 458 -16.43 8.25 24.97
C ARG A 458 -17.68 8.41 24.11
N ASP A 459 -18.74 7.71 24.47
CA ASP A 459 -20.04 7.87 23.81
C ASP A 459 -20.66 9.22 24.19
N TYR A 460 -21.05 10.02 23.20
CA TYR A 460 -21.66 11.33 23.45
C TYR A 460 -22.99 11.24 24.20
N SER A 461 -23.75 10.17 23.96
CA SER A 461 -25.10 9.97 24.50
C SER A 461 -25.07 9.41 25.92
N SER A 462 -24.40 8.27 26.13
CA SER A 462 -24.35 7.61 27.44
C SER A 462 -23.25 8.15 28.37
N LYS A 463 -22.32 8.96 27.85
CA LYS A 463 -21.12 9.43 28.56
C LYS A 463 -20.20 8.33 29.10
N ARG A 464 -20.38 7.09 28.64
CA ARG A 464 -19.53 5.96 29.03
C ARG A 464 -18.21 6.00 28.28
N ILE A 465 -17.13 5.71 28.99
CA ILE A 465 -15.80 5.52 28.43
C ILE A 465 -15.56 4.03 28.24
N ILE A 466 -15.23 3.62 27.01
CA ILE A 466 -14.99 2.22 26.67
C ILE A 466 -13.64 2.12 25.96
N PHE A 467 -12.83 1.20 26.44
CA PHE A 467 -11.61 0.77 25.77
C PHE A 467 -11.92 -0.45 24.90
N TYR A 468 -11.70 -0.33 23.60
CA TYR A 468 -11.76 -1.43 22.65
C TYR A 468 -10.36 -1.82 22.22
N VAL A 469 -10.11 -3.12 22.12
CA VAL A 469 -8.83 -3.66 21.65
C VAL A 469 -9.09 -4.81 20.69
N LYS A 470 -8.31 -4.85 19.62
CA LYS A 470 -8.27 -5.98 18.68
C LYS A 470 -6.83 -6.41 18.43
N GLY A 471 -6.59 -7.69 18.26
CA GLY A 471 -5.25 -8.20 17.99
C GLY A 471 -5.21 -9.67 17.63
N ALA A 472 -3.99 -10.17 17.46
CA ALA A 472 -3.76 -11.60 17.25
C ALA A 472 -4.21 -12.42 18.47
N ASP A 473 -4.75 -13.60 18.22
CA ASP A 473 -5.18 -14.58 19.22
C ASP A 473 -4.14 -14.85 20.31
N THR A 474 -2.88 -15.08 19.93
CA THR A 474 -1.75 -15.35 20.84
C THR A 474 -1.44 -14.22 21.82
N VAL A 475 -1.70 -12.96 21.45
CA VAL A 475 -1.50 -11.81 22.34
C VAL A 475 -2.75 -11.58 23.17
N MET A 476 -3.91 -11.68 22.54
CA MET A 476 -5.19 -11.38 23.15
C MET A 476 -5.58 -12.41 24.22
N SER A 477 -5.21 -13.69 24.07
CA SER A 477 -5.51 -14.74 25.06
C SER A 477 -4.97 -14.42 26.46
N SER A 478 -3.84 -13.70 26.55
CA SER A 478 -3.24 -13.26 27.81
C SER A 478 -3.89 -12.00 28.42
N LEU A 479 -4.63 -11.23 27.62
CA LEU A 479 -5.22 -9.94 28.02
C LEU A 479 -6.70 -10.07 28.37
N VAL A 480 -7.40 -10.98 27.71
CA VAL A 480 -8.83 -11.21 27.93
C VAL A 480 -9.02 -12.14 29.13
N SER A 481 -10.20 -12.06 29.75
CA SER A 481 -10.61 -13.06 30.73
C SER A 481 -10.58 -14.45 30.07
N TYR A 482 -10.02 -15.44 30.76
CA TYR A 482 -9.93 -16.80 30.26
C TYR A 482 -11.30 -17.35 29.79
N VAL A 483 -11.32 -17.94 28.59
CA VAL A 483 -12.49 -18.58 28.01
C VAL A 483 -12.07 -19.88 27.31
N ASP A 484 -12.77 -20.98 27.58
CA ASP A 484 -12.37 -22.32 27.16
C ASP A 484 -12.34 -22.52 25.63
N TRP A 485 -13.17 -21.80 24.87
CA TRP A 485 -13.31 -22.01 23.42
C TRP A 485 -12.36 -21.18 22.56
N LEU A 486 -11.70 -20.16 23.11
CA LEU A 486 -10.99 -19.15 22.32
C LEU A 486 -9.84 -19.75 21.50
N GLU A 487 -8.98 -20.53 22.15
CA GLU A 487 -7.80 -21.12 21.51
C GLU A 487 -8.18 -22.18 20.47
N ASP A 488 -9.15 -23.03 20.81
CA ASP A 488 -9.63 -24.09 19.94
C ASP A 488 -10.29 -23.54 18.67
N GLU A 489 -11.16 -22.53 18.82
CA GLU A 489 -11.88 -21.93 17.69
C GLU A 489 -10.98 -21.05 16.82
N ALA A 490 -10.06 -20.29 17.42
CA ALA A 490 -9.04 -19.58 16.65
C ALA A 490 -8.17 -20.57 15.85
N GLY A 491 -7.79 -21.70 16.46
CA GLY A 491 -7.07 -22.77 15.79
C GLY A 491 -7.87 -23.47 14.67
N ASN A 492 -9.18 -23.62 14.82
CA ASN A 492 -10.08 -24.12 13.77
C ASN A 492 -10.09 -23.18 12.56
N LEU A 493 -10.30 -21.87 12.78
CA LEU A 493 -10.32 -20.86 11.73
C LEU A 493 -8.97 -20.72 11.01
N ALA A 494 -7.86 -20.76 11.75
CA ALA A 494 -6.53 -20.73 11.17
C ALA A 494 -6.24 -21.94 10.27
N ARG A 495 -6.74 -23.14 10.63
CA ARG A 495 -6.63 -24.36 9.81
C ARG A 495 -7.40 -24.27 8.48
N GLU A 496 -8.47 -23.49 8.43
CA GLU A 496 -9.17 -23.18 7.18
C GLU A 496 -8.44 -22.15 6.31
N GLY A 497 -7.33 -21.58 6.79
CA GLY A 497 -6.57 -20.54 6.10
C GLY A 497 -7.12 -19.13 6.28
N LEU A 498 -8.01 -18.92 7.27
CA LEU A 498 -8.53 -17.60 7.61
C LEU A 498 -7.57 -16.86 8.54
N ARG A 499 -7.48 -15.53 8.38
CA ARG A 499 -6.83 -14.67 9.37
C ARG A 499 -7.78 -14.51 10.56
N THR A 500 -7.28 -14.74 11.76
CA THR A 500 -8.04 -14.64 13.01
C THR A 500 -7.70 -13.35 13.75
N LEU A 501 -8.72 -12.69 14.29
CA LEU A 501 -8.58 -11.54 15.17
C LEU A 501 -9.51 -11.71 16.36
N VAL A 502 -9.01 -11.37 17.54
CA VAL A 502 -9.79 -11.36 18.78
C VAL A 502 -10.06 -9.91 19.15
N VAL A 503 -11.32 -9.61 19.43
CA VAL A 503 -11.78 -8.28 19.83
C VAL A 503 -12.32 -8.36 21.24
N ALA A 504 -11.90 -7.41 22.09
CA ALA A 504 -12.38 -7.28 23.44
C ALA A 504 -12.68 -5.83 23.77
N SER A 505 -13.56 -5.61 24.75
CA SER A 505 -13.89 -4.30 25.26
C SER A 505 -13.88 -4.29 26.79
N ARG A 506 -13.59 -3.12 27.35
CA ARG A 506 -13.64 -2.87 28.80
C ARG A 506 -14.18 -1.47 29.06
N THR A 507 -15.22 -1.38 29.87
CA THR A 507 -15.74 -0.09 30.35
C THR A 507 -14.80 0.47 31.42
N LEU A 508 -14.47 1.76 31.31
CA LEU A 508 -13.61 2.49 32.24
C LEU A 508 -14.45 3.50 33.03
N THR A 509 -14.10 3.71 34.30
CA THR A 509 -14.62 4.86 35.06
C THR A 509 -13.83 6.12 34.71
N GLU A 510 -14.42 7.29 34.95
CA GLU A 510 -13.76 8.58 34.69
C GLU A 510 -12.44 8.71 35.48
N GLU A 511 -12.41 8.20 36.71
CA GLU A 511 -11.20 8.18 37.56
C GLU A 511 -10.10 7.31 36.95
N GLN A 512 -10.45 6.10 36.48
CA GLN A 512 -9.49 5.19 35.84
C GLN A 512 -8.91 5.80 34.57
N TYR A 513 -9.76 6.45 33.76
CA TYR A 513 -9.30 7.11 32.54
C TYR A 513 -8.43 8.33 32.84
N SER A 514 -8.81 9.16 33.82
CA SER A 514 -8.03 10.36 34.21
C SER A 514 -6.63 10.00 34.70
N ASP A 515 -6.53 8.97 35.56
CA ASP A 515 -5.26 8.45 36.06
C ASP A 515 -4.40 7.86 34.92
N PHE A 516 -5.00 7.07 34.02
CA PHE A 516 -4.33 6.60 32.82
C PHE A 516 -3.84 7.77 31.94
N ALA A 517 -4.69 8.75 31.65
CA ALA A 517 -4.36 9.88 30.78
C ALA A 517 -3.21 10.71 31.35
N GLN A 518 -3.17 10.92 32.68
CA GLN A 518 -2.07 11.61 33.35
C GLN A 518 -0.75 10.83 33.23
N ARG A 519 -0.77 9.52 33.48
CA ARG A 519 0.41 8.65 33.34
C ARG A 519 0.88 8.51 31.89
N TYR A 520 -0.05 8.43 30.96
CA TYR A 520 0.26 8.34 29.53
C TYR A 520 0.83 9.66 29.00
N HIS A 521 0.29 10.80 29.43
CA HIS A 521 0.84 12.11 29.09
C HIS A 521 2.26 12.29 29.64
N SER A 522 2.53 11.92 30.89
CA SER A 522 3.87 12.00 31.47
C SER A 522 4.86 11.06 30.76
N ALA A 523 4.43 9.86 30.36
CA ALA A 523 5.22 8.95 29.54
C ALA A 523 5.54 9.55 28.16
N LYS A 524 4.57 10.19 27.50
CA LYS A 524 4.74 10.82 26.19
C LYS A 524 5.69 12.02 26.22
N MET A 525 5.72 12.76 27.33
CA MET A 525 6.62 13.89 27.56
C MET A 525 8.03 13.47 28.02
N SER A 526 8.26 12.17 28.27
CA SER A 526 9.58 11.65 28.66
C SER A 526 10.57 11.74 27.50
N LEU A 527 11.74 12.34 27.74
CA LEU A 527 12.84 12.44 26.78
C LEU A 527 13.59 11.11 26.59
N THR A 528 13.57 10.23 27.60
CA THR A 528 14.18 8.89 27.56
C THR A 528 13.13 7.80 27.48
N ASP A 529 13.39 6.79 26.64
CA ASP A 529 12.60 5.55 26.49
C ASP A 529 11.08 5.76 26.34
N ARG A 530 10.70 6.83 25.64
CA ARG A 530 9.29 7.22 25.43
C ARG A 530 8.44 6.07 24.91
N VAL A 531 8.95 5.34 23.91
CA VAL A 531 8.22 4.25 23.26
C VAL A 531 7.95 3.11 24.25
N GLU A 532 8.94 2.74 25.06
CA GLU A 532 8.82 1.67 26.03
C GLU A 532 7.88 2.06 27.18
N LYS A 533 8.02 3.28 27.72
CA LYS A 533 7.13 3.80 28.78
C LYS A 533 5.67 3.89 28.33
N CYS A 534 5.44 4.30 27.08
CA CYS A 534 4.09 4.32 26.50
C CYS A 534 3.54 2.92 26.22
N SER A 535 4.39 1.92 25.99
CA SER A 535 3.98 0.52 25.73
C SER A 535 3.60 -0.24 27.01
N GLN A 536 4.21 0.12 28.15
CA GLN A 536 3.92 -0.48 29.46
C GLN A 536 2.55 -0.08 30.05
N LEU A 537 2.03 1.09 29.68
CA LEU A 537 0.73 1.63 30.10
C LEU A 537 -0.37 1.17 29.14
#